data_AF-A0A6G1BR92-F1
#
_entry.id   AF-A0A6G1BR92-F1
#
_cell.length_a   1.000
_cell.length_b   1.000
_cell.length_c   1.000
_cell.angle_alpha   90.00
_cell.angle_beta   90.00
_cell.angle_gamma   90.00
#
_symmetry.space_group_name_H-M   'P 1'
#
loop_
_entity.id
_entity.type
_entity.pdbx_description
1 polymer ?
#
loop_
_entity_poly.entity_id
_entity_poly.type
_entity_poly.pdbx_seq_one_letter_code
_entity_poly.pdbx_strand_id
1 'polypeptide(L)' 'MNLTSDGAGAHHGWYCKSVEVTATGPHAGCAKAAFGVEQWLATDALPYQLYAARSVCAKSRPGDEEER' A
#
# COMPACT_ATOMS: atom_id res chain seq x y z
N MET A 1 3.24 2.90 1.27
CA MET A 1 2.32 2.23 2.21
C MET A 1 2.90 0.87 2.57
N ASN A 2 2.95 0.54 3.87
CA ASN A 2 3.26 -0.80 4.36
C ASN A 2 2.05 -1.35 5.11
N LEU A 3 1.54 -2.51 4.70
CA LEU A 3 0.39 -3.19 5.28
C LEU A 3 0.90 -4.47 5.96
N THR A 4 0.59 -4.66 7.25
CA THR A 4 1.07 -5.79 8.03
C THR A 4 -0.09 -6.46 8.76
N SER A 5 -0.15 -7.78 8.67
CA SER A 5 -1.00 -8.63 9.51
C SER A 5 -0.19 -9.09 10.72
N ASP A 6 -0.78 -9.06 11.91
CA ASP A 6 -0.16 -9.55 13.15
C ASP A 6 -0.20 -11.08 13.28
N GLY A 7 -0.92 -11.77 12.38
CA GLY A 7 -0.94 -13.22 12.29
C GLY A 7 -1.65 -13.92 13.45
N ALA A 8 -2.48 -13.20 14.20
CA ALA A 8 -3.16 -13.75 15.37
C ALA A 8 -4.33 -14.67 14.99
N GLY A 9 -4.45 -15.80 15.70
CA GLY A 9 -5.55 -16.76 15.55
C GLY A 9 -5.30 -17.88 14.54
N ALA A 10 -6.17 -18.89 14.57
CA ALA A 10 -6.19 -19.95 13.57
C ALA A 10 -6.72 -19.40 12.24
N HIS A 11 -6.10 -19.80 11.11
CA HIS A 11 -6.46 -19.32 9.77
C HIS A 11 -6.40 -17.80 9.63
N HIS A 12 -5.32 -17.18 10.10
CA HIS A 12 -5.11 -15.72 10.07
C HIS A 12 -4.85 -15.14 8.66
N GLY A 13 -4.86 -15.98 7.61
CA GLY A 13 -4.56 -15.58 6.25
C GLY A 13 -5.71 -14.86 5.56
N TRP A 14 -5.43 -13.74 4.91
CA TRP A 14 -6.43 -12.98 4.17
C TRP A 14 -5.88 -12.37 2.89
N TYR A 15 -6.73 -12.23 1.87
CA TYR A 15 -6.37 -11.64 0.59
C TYR A 15 -6.71 -10.14 0.58
N CYS A 16 -5.71 -9.31 0.31
CA CYS A 16 -5.91 -7.88 0.13
C CYS A 16 -5.90 -7.55 -1.36
N LYS A 17 -7.03 -7.06 -1.89
CA LYS A 17 -7.09 -6.57 -3.28
C LYS A 17 -6.53 -5.16 -3.41
N SER A 18 -7.05 -4.22 -2.63
CA SER A 18 -6.68 -2.81 -2.72
C SER A 18 -6.88 -2.09 -1.40
N VAL A 19 -6.09 -1.04 -1.17
CA VAL A 19 -6.27 -0.13 -0.05
C VAL A 19 -6.38 1.29 -0.56
N GLU A 20 -7.44 2.00 -0.15
CA GLU A 20 -7.60 3.43 -0.40
C GLU A 20 -7.29 4.19 0.89
N VAL A 21 -6.38 5.17 0.79
CA VAL A 21 -6.02 6.06 1.88
C VAL A 21 -6.56 7.44 1.55
N THR A 22 -7.41 7.96 2.44
CA THR A 22 -7.86 9.36 2.40
C THR A 22 -7.23 10.10 3.56
N ALA A 23 -6.39 11.09 3.26
CA ALA A 23 -5.79 11.97 4.25
C ALA A 23 -6.51 13.32 4.23
N THR A 24 -6.95 13.75 5.39
CA THR A 24 -7.56 15.08 5.62
C THR A 24 -6.85 15.74 6.79
N GLY A 25 -6.72 17.06 6.77
CA GLY A 25 -6.08 17.80 7.86
C GLY A 25 -6.72 19.17 8.06
N PRO A 26 -6.64 19.75 9.27
CA PRO A 26 -7.04 21.14 9.48
C PRO A 26 -6.24 22.05 8.54
N HIS A 27 -6.93 22.87 7.75
CA HIS A 27 -6.33 23.75 6.74
C HIS A 27 -5.52 23.06 5.62
N ALA A 28 -5.68 21.74 5.43
CA ALA A 28 -5.08 20.99 4.33
C ALA A 28 -6.17 20.41 3.42
N GLY A 29 -5.93 20.45 2.10
CA GLY A 29 -6.81 19.82 1.12
C GLY A 29 -6.89 18.30 1.30
N CYS A 30 -8.00 17.71 0.90
CA CYS A 30 -8.19 16.26 0.93
C CYS A 30 -7.27 15.59 -0.12
N ALA A 31 -6.46 14.64 0.33
CA ALA A 31 -5.63 13.81 -0.55
C ALA A 31 -6.15 12.37 -0.53
N LYS A 32 -6.29 11.77 -1.71
CA LYS A 32 -6.69 10.37 -1.88
C LYS A 32 -5.61 9.61 -2.64
N ALA A 33 -5.31 8.41 -2.19
CA ALA A 33 -4.38 7.51 -2.86
C ALA A 33 -4.91 6.07 -2.82
N ALA A 34 -4.89 5.39 -3.96
CA ALA A 34 -5.26 3.97 -4.07
C ALA A 34 -4.00 3.12 -4.29
N PHE A 35 -3.90 2.03 -3.55
CA PHE A 35 -2.79 1.07 -3.60
C PHE A 35 -3.34 -0.29 -4.03
N GLY A 36 -2.96 -0.78 -5.21
CA GLY A 36 -3.22 -2.16 -5.65
C GLY A 36 -2.30 -3.13 -4.92
N VAL A 37 -2.86 -3.97 -4.06
CA VAL A 37 -2.09 -4.95 -3.26
C VAL A 37 -2.09 -6.30 -3.95
N GLU A 38 -3.28 -6.83 -4.26
CA GLU A 38 -3.52 -8.11 -4.94
C GLU A 38 -2.69 -9.29 -4.40
N GLN A 39 -2.62 -9.41 -3.07
CA GLN A 39 -1.73 -10.34 -2.39
C GLN A 39 -2.38 -10.95 -1.14
N TRP A 40 -2.04 -12.20 -0.84
CA TRP A 40 -2.30 -12.82 0.46
C TRP A 40 -1.34 -12.29 1.52
N LEU A 41 -1.88 -11.98 2.71
CA LEU A 41 -1.13 -11.75 3.95
C LEU A 41 -1.31 -12.97 4.84
N ALA A 42 -0.57 -14.03 4.52
CA ALA A 42 -0.74 -15.35 5.13
C ALA A 42 0.58 -16.14 5.13
N THR A 43 0.76 -17.07 6.06
CA THR A 43 1.91 -18.00 6.07
C THR A 43 1.67 -19.29 5.29
N ASP A 44 0.42 -19.56 4.93
CA ASP A 44 -0.03 -20.79 4.25
C ASP A 44 -0.42 -20.57 2.78
N ALA A 45 -0.41 -19.32 2.30
CA ALA A 45 -0.63 -18.97 0.90
C ALA A 45 0.50 -18.10 0.35
N LEU A 46 0.87 -18.29 -0.91
CA LEU A 46 1.88 -17.48 -1.61
C LEU A 46 1.52 -15.97 -1.52
N PRO A 47 2.49 -15.09 -1.21
CA PRO A 47 3.94 -15.29 -1.11
C PRO A 47 4.47 -15.76 0.27
N TYR A 48 3.62 -16.28 1.14
CA TYR A 48 3.95 -16.72 2.51
C TYR A 48 4.49 -15.58 3.39
N GLN A 49 3.96 -14.38 3.17
CA GLN A 49 4.34 -13.17 3.90
C GLN A 49 3.12 -12.56 4.55
N LEU A 50 3.29 -12.04 5.76
CA LEU A 50 2.27 -11.31 6.50
C LEU A 50 2.31 -9.80 6.24
N TYR A 51 3.04 -9.36 5.21
CA TYR A 51 3.15 -7.95 4.88
C TYR A 51 3.09 -7.70 3.37
N ALA A 52 2.68 -6.49 3.01
CA ALA A 52 2.70 -5.99 1.65
C ALA A 52 3.11 -4.51 1.63
N ALA A 53 4.16 -4.21 0.86
CA ALA A 53 4.62 -2.85 0.63
C ALA A 53 4.21 -2.37 -0.77
N ARG A 54 3.54 -1.23 -0.86
CA ARG A 54 3.16 -0.59 -2.12
C ARG A 54 3.52 0.89 -2.10
N SER A 55 4.13 1.37 -3.18
CA SER A 55 4.48 2.78 -3.36
C SER A 55 3.76 3.33 -4.59
N VAL A 56 3.13 4.48 -4.42
CA VAL A 56 2.41 5.21 -5.50
C VAL A 56 3.10 6.56 -5.75
N CYS A 57 4.31 6.78 -5.19
CA CYS A 57 5.09 7.95 -5.54
C CYS A 57 5.52 7.84 -7.01
N ALA A 58 5.16 8.86 -7.80
CA ALA A 58 5.85 9.10 -9.06
C ALA A 58 7.34 9.26 -8.72
N LYS A 59 8.18 8.36 -9.24
CA LYS A 59 9.62 8.66 -9.28
C LYS A 59 9.73 9.90 -10.16
N SER A 60 9.95 11.06 -9.57
CA SER A 60 10.46 12.21 -10.30
C SER A 60 11.71 11.70 -11.02
N ARG A 61 11.62 11.52 -12.34
CA ARG A 61 12.82 11.28 -13.14
C ARG A 61 13.70 12.52 -12.92
N PRO A 62 14.95 12.38 -12.49
CA PRO A 62 15.89 13.49 -12.58
C PRO A 62 16.12 13.71 -14.08
N GLY A 63 15.34 14.60 -14.69
CA GLY A 63 15.34 14.81 -16.14
C GLY A 63 14.22 15.67 -16.72
N ASP A 64 13.18 16.01 -15.96
CA ASP A 64 12.11 16.95 -16.41
C ASP A 64 12.28 18.34 -15.75
N GLU A 65 13.51 18.86 -15.73
CA GLU A 65 13.81 20.22 -15.27
C GLU A 65 14.84 20.92 -16.19
N GLU A 66 14.76 20.67 -17.50
CA GLU A 66 15.38 21.50 -18.54
C GLU A 66 14.42 21.63 -19.73
N GLU A 67 13.44 22.52 -19.61
CA GLU A 67 13.04 23.52 -20.62
C GLU A 67 11.76 24.22 -20.13
N ARG A 68 11.92 25.30 -19.38
CA ARG A 68 11.11 26.52 -19.52
C ARG A 68 11.81 27.73 -18.94
#